data_AF-A0AAD6C0J4-F1
#
_entry.id   AF-A0AAD6C0J4-F1
#
_cell.length_a   1.000
_cell.length_b   1.000
_cell.length_c   1.000
_cell.angle_alpha   90.00
_cell.angle_beta   90.00
_cell.angle_gamma   90.00
#
_symmetry.space_group_name_H-M   'P 1'
#
loop_
_entity.id
_entity.type
_entity.pdbx_description
1 polymer ?
#
loop_
_entity_poly.entity_id
_entity_poly.type
_entity_poly.pdbx_seq_one_letter_code
_entity_poly.pdbx_strand_id
1 'polypeptide(L)'
;MAAGKSSSSLQNPGDRNVKNVVLGDLLFKPWYQSIYPEDLVAKDAEYLYVCRWCFRYSCDKVAFAEHTRACVHRTTPPGTKVYEHGGYAVWEVDGEDHKLFGQNLSLFAKLFLDHKTVFFDVATFLYYILTFTDPDNPDNYHVLGFFSKEKLSWDSNNLACICVFPPYQHRQLGKLLMGVSYKLSGWEYAGGYIGGPEKPLSDLGQKSYNRFWAERIARYLLCGKRKSGAEHQKAPKPSPSKASRKKPPREYMTVEEIGQATGMLTEDVITAVKSMGVIRPDTTPKKRKLSRLMGDDEPKESPKIVIHKADIWEWAKTHHLSLEDPVRDDGFVVEFPSVAVSEGTDDASEEKEDE
;
A
#
# COMPACT_ATOMS: atom_id res chain seq x y z
N MET A 1 23.88 -7.47 -27.97
CA MET A 1 22.41 -7.44 -28.15
C MET A 1 21.85 -8.65 -27.41
N ALA A 2 21.32 -8.47 -26.21
CA ALA A 2 20.65 -9.54 -25.47
C ALA A 2 19.14 -9.31 -25.63
N ALA A 3 18.49 -10.22 -26.33
CA ALA A 3 17.06 -10.19 -26.58
C ALA A 3 16.29 -10.32 -25.26
N GLY A 4 15.33 -9.43 -25.07
CA GLY A 4 14.46 -9.41 -23.89
C GLY A 4 13.61 -10.68 -23.79
N LYS A 5 13.47 -11.19 -22.57
CA LYS A 5 12.47 -12.22 -22.26
C LYS A 5 11.10 -11.57 -22.12
N SER A 6 10.15 -12.19 -22.80
CA SER A 6 8.77 -11.79 -23.05
C SER A 6 7.90 -11.87 -21.79
N SER A 7 7.08 -10.81 -21.61
CA SER A 7 5.64 -10.83 -21.30
C SER A 7 5.10 -12.04 -20.52
N SER A 8 4.58 -11.82 -19.31
CA SER A 8 3.75 -12.79 -18.58
C SER A 8 2.55 -13.21 -19.45
N SER A 9 2.63 -14.38 -20.09
CA SER A 9 1.49 -14.93 -20.80
C SER A 9 0.44 -15.36 -19.78
N LEU A 10 -0.76 -14.79 -19.84
CA LEU A 10 -1.95 -15.40 -19.25
C LEU A 10 -1.94 -16.89 -19.62
N GLN A 11 -2.04 -17.79 -18.64
CA GLN A 11 -2.06 -19.24 -18.88
C GLN A 11 -3.12 -19.57 -19.93
N ASN A 12 -2.82 -20.58 -20.77
CA ASN A 12 -3.73 -21.03 -21.81
C ASN A 12 -5.09 -21.39 -21.16
N PRO A 13 -6.22 -21.13 -21.84
CA PRO A 13 -7.56 -21.42 -21.30
C PRO A 13 -7.77 -22.86 -20.81
N GLY A 14 -6.94 -23.81 -21.24
CA GLY A 14 -6.97 -25.22 -20.84
C GLY A 14 -6.33 -25.53 -19.47
N ASP A 15 -5.61 -24.60 -18.85
CA ASP A 15 -4.93 -24.83 -17.56
C ASP A 15 -5.76 -24.37 -16.35
N ARG A 16 -7.01 -23.93 -16.56
CA ARG A 16 -7.88 -23.38 -15.50
C ARG A 16 -8.87 -24.42 -15.03
N ASN A 17 -8.93 -24.65 -13.71
CA ASN A 17 -9.89 -25.58 -13.13
C ASN A 17 -11.33 -25.04 -13.05
N VAL A 18 -11.49 -23.72 -13.17
CA VAL A 18 -12.77 -23.02 -13.18
C VAL A 18 -12.84 -22.16 -14.45
N LYS A 19 -13.91 -22.29 -15.23
CA LYS A 19 -14.08 -21.50 -16.47
C LYS A 19 -14.73 -20.14 -16.22
N ASN A 20 -15.73 -20.09 -15.34
CA ASN A 20 -16.45 -18.88 -15.00
C ASN A 20 -16.69 -18.77 -13.49
N VAL A 21 -16.63 -17.54 -12.97
CA VAL A 21 -16.87 -17.24 -11.57
C VAL A 21 -18.06 -16.30 -11.47
N VAL A 22 -18.99 -16.62 -10.57
CA VAL A 22 -20.14 -15.78 -10.23
C VAL A 22 -19.94 -15.24 -8.81
N LEU A 23 -19.55 -13.97 -8.67
CA LEU A 23 -19.44 -13.28 -7.38
C LEU A 23 -20.73 -12.48 -7.14
N GLY A 24 -21.66 -13.05 -6.38
CA GLY A 24 -23.01 -12.48 -6.24
C GLY A 24 -23.77 -12.48 -7.58
N ASP A 25 -23.86 -11.31 -8.21
CA ASP A 25 -24.51 -11.05 -9.50
C ASP A 25 -23.51 -10.76 -10.63
N LEU A 26 -22.21 -10.77 -10.33
CA LEU A 26 -21.15 -10.49 -11.28
C LEU A 26 -20.59 -11.79 -11.86
N LEU A 27 -20.65 -11.92 -13.19
CA LEU A 27 -20.08 -13.03 -13.94
C LEU A 27 -18.80 -12.59 -14.65
N PHE A 28 -17.67 -13.23 -14.37
CA PHE A 28 -16.39 -12.93 -15.03
C PHE A 28 -15.45 -14.14 -15.05
N LYS A 29 -14.40 -14.06 -15.88
CA LYS A 29 -13.45 -15.16 -16.09
C LYS A 29 -12.28 -15.07 -15.08
N PRO A 30 -11.88 -16.19 -14.46
CA PRO A 30 -10.65 -16.27 -13.69
C PRO A 30 -9.44 -16.21 -14.63
N TRP A 31 -8.27 -15.84 -14.09
CA TRP A 31 -7.02 -15.72 -14.84
C TRP A 31 -6.12 -16.95 -14.67
N TYR A 32 -6.12 -17.51 -13.46
CA TYR A 32 -5.29 -18.63 -13.05
C TYR A 32 -6.13 -19.74 -12.41
N GLN A 33 -5.55 -20.92 -12.29
CA GLN A 33 -6.10 -21.99 -11.44
C GLN A 33 -5.97 -21.67 -9.94
N SER A 34 -6.90 -22.22 -9.16
CA SER A 34 -6.90 -22.19 -7.70
C SER A 34 -7.10 -23.60 -7.14
N ILE A 35 -6.62 -23.87 -5.93
CA ILE A 35 -6.57 -25.21 -5.33
C ILE A 35 -7.83 -25.51 -4.47
N TYR A 36 -9.01 -25.35 -5.08
CA TYR A 36 -10.24 -25.77 -4.42
C TYR A 36 -10.23 -27.30 -4.16
N PRO A 37 -10.80 -27.79 -3.05
CA PRO A 37 -10.92 -29.22 -2.78
C PRO A 37 -11.66 -29.93 -3.93
N GLU A 38 -11.08 -31.02 -4.45
CA GLU A 38 -11.58 -31.72 -5.65
C GLU A 38 -12.96 -32.36 -5.43
N ASP A 39 -13.31 -32.66 -4.18
CA ASP A 39 -14.62 -33.17 -3.75
C ASP A 39 -15.72 -32.09 -3.77
N LEU A 40 -15.33 -30.81 -3.73
CA LEU A 40 -16.25 -29.67 -3.75
C LEU A 40 -16.31 -28.95 -5.10
N VAL A 41 -15.19 -28.93 -5.84
CA VAL A 41 -15.06 -28.23 -7.11
C VAL A 41 -14.37 -29.14 -8.12
N ALA A 42 -15.12 -29.51 -9.16
CA ALA A 42 -14.60 -30.33 -10.26
C ALA A 42 -13.45 -29.62 -11.00
N LYS A 43 -12.52 -30.40 -11.57
CA LYS A 43 -11.34 -29.90 -12.30
C LYS A 43 -11.66 -29.11 -13.57
N ASP A 44 -12.89 -29.16 -14.06
CA ASP A 44 -13.35 -28.48 -15.26
C ASP A 44 -14.68 -27.74 -15.03
N ALA A 45 -14.89 -27.27 -13.79
CA ALA A 45 -16.12 -26.62 -13.36
C ALA A 45 -16.48 -25.44 -14.29
N GLU A 46 -17.67 -25.53 -14.90
CA GLU A 46 -18.16 -24.49 -15.81
C GLU A 46 -18.45 -23.19 -15.03
N TYR A 47 -19.02 -23.31 -13.83
CA TYR A 47 -19.34 -22.19 -12.95
C TYR A 47 -18.91 -22.49 -11.51
N LEU A 48 -18.26 -21.51 -10.89
CA LEU A 48 -18.06 -21.44 -9.45
C LEU A 48 -18.88 -20.26 -8.91
N TYR A 49 -19.87 -20.55 -8.09
CA TYR A 49 -20.68 -19.53 -7.42
C TYR A 49 -20.03 -19.17 -6.08
N VAL A 50 -19.81 -17.89 -5.84
CA VAL A 50 -19.09 -17.36 -4.68
C VAL A 50 -19.94 -16.29 -4.02
N CYS A 51 -20.17 -16.45 -2.71
CA CYS A 51 -20.87 -15.46 -1.91
C CYS A 51 -20.08 -14.15 -1.86
N ARG A 52 -20.72 -13.03 -2.22
CA ARG A 52 -20.06 -11.71 -2.26
C ARG A 52 -19.62 -11.19 -0.89
N TRP A 53 -20.13 -11.78 0.20
CA TRP A 53 -19.87 -11.32 1.56
C TRP A 53 -18.87 -12.20 2.31
N CYS A 54 -19.01 -13.53 2.23
CA CYS A 54 -18.17 -14.45 3.01
C CYS A 54 -17.26 -15.36 2.17
N PHE A 55 -17.30 -15.21 0.84
CA PHE A 55 -16.53 -16.00 -0.13
C PHE A 55 -16.80 -17.51 -0.10
N ARG A 56 -17.81 -17.98 0.64
CA ARG A 56 -18.26 -19.37 0.55
C ARG A 56 -18.61 -19.70 -0.90
N TYR A 57 -18.13 -20.83 -1.38
CA TYR A 57 -18.22 -21.23 -2.76
C TYR A 57 -19.04 -22.52 -2.93
N SER A 58 -19.62 -22.71 -4.12
CA SER A 58 -20.29 -23.94 -4.53
C SER A 58 -20.36 -24.04 -6.06
N CYS A 59 -20.36 -25.25 -6.60
CA CYS A 59 -20.74 -25.50 -7.99
C CYS A 59 -22.26 -25.67 -8.17
N ASP A 60 -23.02 -25.83 -7.07
CA ASP A 60 -24.47 -25.93 -7.08
C ASP A 60 -25.12 -24.54 -6.89
N LYS A 61 -25.88 -24.13 -7.91
CA LYS A 61 -26.62 -22.87 -7.94
C LYS A 61 -27.70 -22.80 -6.84
N VAL A 62 -28.35 -23.91 -6.52
CA VAL A 62 -29.41 -23.96 -5.50
C VAL A 62 -28.81 -23.75 -4.12
N ALA A 63 -27.78 -24.53 -3.77
CA ALA A 63 -27.04 -24.38 -2.52
C ALA A 63 -26.46 -22.96 -2.34
N PHE A 64 -25.95 -22.35 -3.42
CA PHE A 64 -25.50 -20.96 -3.42
C PHE A 64 -26.64 -19.96 -3.14
N ALA A 65 -27.80 -20.13 -3.77
CA ALA A 65 -28.95 -19.25 -3.58
C ALA A 65 -29.52 -19.35 -2.15
N GLU A 66 -29.56 -20.54 -1.58
CA GLU A 66 -29.94 -20.76 -0.17
C GLU A 66 -28.96 -20.07 0.78
N HIS A 67 -27.66 -20.29 0.57
CA HIS A 67 -26.62 -19.65 1.39
C HIS A 67 -26.69 -18.13 1.33
N THR A 68 -26.88 -17.54 0.15
CA THR A 68 -26.94 -16.08 -0.03
C THR A 68 -28.05 -15.45 0.82
N ARG A 69 -29.20 -16.12 0.97
CA ARG A 69 -30.32 -15.64 1.81
C ARG A 69 -30.02 -15.73 3.30
N ALA A 70 -29.24 -16.73 3.71
CA ALA A 70 -28.92 -17.02 5.11
C ALA A 70 -27.53 -16.54 5.55
N CYS A 71 -26.80 -15.80 4.70
CA CYS A 71 -25.42 -15.41 4.99
C CYS A 71 -25.36 -14.43 6.17
N VAL A 72 -24.60 -14.79 7.20
CA VAL A 72 -24.43 -13.98 8.42
C VAL A 72 -23.74 -12.63 8.16
N HIS A 73 -22.93 -12.54 7.09
CA HIS A 73 -22.22 -11.32 6.71
C HIS A 73 -23.00 -10.45 5.73
N ARG A 74 -24.28 -10.72 5.50
CA ARG A 74 -25.07 -9.97 4.51
C ARG A 74 -25.16 -8.47 4.81
N THR A 75 -25.17 -8.09 6.08
CA THR A 75 -25.34 -6.69 6.52
C THR A 75 -24.03 -6.04 6.96
N THR A 76 -23.02 -6.82 7.35
CA THR A 76 -21.77 -6.29 7.90
C THR A 76 -20.59 -7.23 7.59
N PRO A 77 -19.47 -6.70 7.07
CA PRO A 77 -18.22 -7.45 6.94
C PRO A 77 -17.76 -8.02 8.30
N PRO A 78 -17.03 -9.15 8.30
CA PRO A 78 -16.32 -9.59 9.51
C PRO A 78 -15.24 -8.57 9.93
N GLY A 79 -14.76 -8.72 11.16
CA GLY A 79 -13.65 -7.93 11.68
C GLY A 79 -14.02 -6.49 12.08
N THR A 80 -13.00 -5.62 12.10
CA THR A 80 -13.09 -4.26 12.63
C THR A 80 -12.93 -3.24 11.50
N LYS A 81 -13.81 -2.26 11.40
CA LYS A 81 -13.67 -1.16 10.44
C LYS A 81 -12.51 -0.26 10.87
N VAL A 82 -11.49 -0.12 10.04
CA VAL A 82 -10.29 0.70 10.32
C VAL A 82 -10.26 2.01 9.53
N TYR A 83 -10.97 2.08 8.41
CA TYR A 83 -11.06 3.27 7.57
C TYR A 83 -12.44 3.41 6.95
N GLU A 84 -12.95 4.64 6.82
CA GLU A 84 -14.19 4.98 6.15
C GLU A 84 -14.13 6.39 5.54
N HIS A 85 -14.34 6.49 4.23
CA HIS A 85 -14.48 7.77 3.54
C HIS A 85 -15.22 7.64 2.21
N GLY A 86 -16.22 8.49 1.98
CA GLY A 86 -16.91 8.60 0.69
C GLY A 86 -17.59 7.30 0.23
N GLY A 87 -18.18 6.55 1.16
CA GLY A 87 -18.81 5.24 0.91
C GLY A 87 -17.83 4.06 0.83
N TYR A 88 -16.52 4.31 0.78
CA TYR A 88 -15.51 3.26 0.86
C TYR A 88 -15.13 3.00 2.32
N ALA A 89 -14.99 1.73 2.68
CA ALA A 89 -14.49 1.34 3.99
C ALA A 89 -13.48 0.21 3.88
N VAL A 90 -12.49 0.20 4.79
CA VAL A 90 -11.53 -0.90 4.95
C VAL A 90 -11.77 -1.58 6.29
N TRP A 91 -11.90 -2.90 6.26
CA TRP A 91 -12.12 -3.74 7.43
C TRP A 91 -10.93 -4.64 7.66
N GLU A 92 -10.36 -4.61 8.86
CA GLU A 92 -9.32 -5.52 9.30
C GLU A 92 -9.97 -6.81 9.83
N VAL A 93 -9.62 -7.92 9.21
CA VAL A 93 -10.10 -9.26 9.55
C VAL A 93 -8.92 -10.11 9.95
N ASP A 94 -8.91 -10.57 11.20
CA ASP A 94 -7.91 -11.51 11.67
C ASP A 94 -8.19 -12.91 11.11
N GLY A 95 -7.20 -13.49 10.41
CA GLY A 95 -7.32 -14.84 9.86
C GLY A 95 -7.37 -15.94 10.93
N GLU A 96 -6.91 -15.68 12.15
CA GLU A 96 -7.01 -16.60 13.28
C GLU A 96 -8.44 -16.69 13.81
N ASP A 97 -9.12 -15.54 13.92
CA ASP A 97 -10.51 -15.46 14.38
C ASP A 97 -11.50 -15.87 13.28
N HIS A 98 -11.18 -15.55 12.03
CA HIS A 98 -12.05 -15.78 10.86
C HIS A 98 -11.45 -16.75 9.84
N LYS A 99 -10.94 -17.90 10.30
CA LYS A 99 -10.24 -18.91 9.48
C LYS A 99 -10.95 -19.25 8.18
N LEU A 100 -12.22 -19.63 8.24
CA LEU A 100 -12.98 -20.04 7.05
C LEU A 100 -13.12 -18.89 6.03
N PHE A 101 -13.32 -17.66 6.50
CA PHE A 101 -13.37 -16.49 5.64
C PHE A 101 -12.01 -16.25 4.95
N GLY A 102 -10.92 -16.26 5.73
CA GLY A 102 -9.56 -16.06 5.20
C GLY A 102 -9.17 -17.13 4.17
N GLN A 103 -9.55 -18.39 4.41
CA GLN A 103 -9.31 -19.50 3.49
C GLN A 103 -10.10 -19.35 2.19
N ASN A 104 -11.40 -19.07 2.30
CA ASN A 104 -12.28 -18.85 1.15
C ASN A 104 -11.81 -17.66 0.30
N LEU A 105 -11.46 -16.54 0.94
CA LEU A 105 -10.91 -15.36 0.27
C LEU A 105 -9.58 -15.68 -0.39
N SER A 106 -8.71 -16.46 0.26
CA SER A 106 -7.41 -16.82 -0.29
C SER A 106 -7.50 -17.72 -1.53
N LEU A 107 -8.41 -18.69 -1.52
CA LEU A 107 -8.73 -19.52 -2.68
C LEU A 107 -9.34 -18.69 -3.82
N PHE A 108 -10.26 -17.79 -3.50
CA PHE A 108 -10.85 -16.88 -4.49
C PHE A 108 -9.80 -15.95 -5.10
N ALA A 109 -8.93 -15.36 -4.28
CA ALA A 109 -7.88 -14.46 -4.73
C ALA A 109 -6.87 -15.16 -5.66
N LYS A 110 -6.58 -16.44 -5.43
CA LYS A 110 -5.65 -17.23 -6.26
C LYS A 110 -6.12 -17.36 -7.71
N LEU A 111 -7.42 -17.23 -7.98
CA LEU A 111 -7.95 -17.17 -9.35
C LEU A 111 -7.45 -15.93 -10.13
N PHE A 112 -6.94 -14.91 -9.43
CA PHE A 112 -6.50 -13.62 -10.00
C PHE A 112 -5.06 -13.24 -9.61
N LEU A 113 -4.39 -14.06 -8.80
CA LEU A 113 -3.00 -13.88 -8.36
C LEU A 113 -2.19 -15.12 -8.74
N ASP A 114 -1.16 -14.98 -9.57
CA ASP A 114 -0.35 -16.12 -10.01
C ASP A 114 0.52 -16.65 -8.86
N HIS A 115 1.18 -15.73 -8.15
CA HIS A 115 2.23 -16.03 -7.17
C HIS A 115 1.72 -16.20 -5.73
N LYS A 116 0.41 -16.22 -5.50
CA LYS A 116 -0.12 -16.52 -4.16
C LYS A 116 0.09 -18.00 -3.85
N THR A 117 0.74 -18.31 -2.73
CA THR A 117 1.10 -19.69 -2.33
C THR A 117 0.47 -20.14 -1.02
N VAL A 118 0.04 -19.19 -0.16
CA VAL A 118 -0.60 -19.50 1.12
C VAL A 118 -2.12 -19.36 1.02
N PHE A 119 -2.83 -20.44 1.39
CA PHE A 119 -4.29 -20.55 1.25
C PHE A 119 -5.00 -21.00 2.51
N PHE A 120 -4.42 -21.98 3.21
CA PHE A 120 -5.05 -22.63 4.35
C PHE A 120 -4.53 -22.13 5.70
N ASP A 121 -3.22 -21.81 5.76
CA ASP A 121 -2.53 -21.29 6.94
C ASP A 121 -2.74 -19.77 7.06
N VAL A 122 -3.97 -19.39 7.34
CA VAL A 122 -4.40 -17.97 7.34
C VAL A 122 -4.25 -17.30 8.71
N ALA A 123 -3.99 -18.06 9.77
CA ALA A 123 -3.94 -17.56 11.16
C ALA A 123 -2.81 -16.54 11.40
N THR A 124 -1.76 -16.57 10.59
CA THR A 124 -0.63 -15.64 10.67
C THR A 124 -0.86 -14.36 9.86
N PHE A 125 -2.03 -14.17 9.26
CA PHE A 125 -2.35 -13.04 8.39
C PHE A 125 -3.51 -12.20 8.92
N LEU A 126 -3.36 -10.89 8.76
CA LEU A 126 -4.45 -9.92 8.76
C LEU A 126 -4.90 -9.68 7.31
N TYR A 127 -6.20 -9.52 7.11
CA TYR A 127 -6.80 -9.19 5.82
C TYR A 127 -7.52 -7.85 5.91
N TYR A 128 -7.16 -6.92 5.03
CA TYR A 128 -7.76 -5.59 4.94
C TYR A 128 -8.71 -5.55 3.75
N ILE A 129 -10.00 -5.70 4.05
CA ILE A 129 -11.07 -5.87 3.07
C ILE A 129 -11.61 -4.51 2.65
N LEU A 130 -11.46 -4.17 1.36
CA LEU A 130 -12.04 -2.96 0.79
C LEU A 130 -13.50 -3.22 0.43
N THR A 131 -14.37 -2.41 0.98
CA THR A 131 -15.81 -2.41 0.71
C THR A 131 -16.28 -1.07 0.17
N PHE A 132 -17.37 -1.09 -0.57
CA PHE A 132 -18.14 0.10 -0.91
C PHE A 132 -19.60 -0.11 -0.55
N THR A 133 -20.17 0.87 0.14
CA THR A 133 -21.58 0.93 0.48
C THR A 133 -22.15 2.19 -0.16
N ASP A 134 -23.22 2.01 -0.93
CA ASP A 134 -23.92 3.13 -1.54
C ASP A 134 -24.64 3.94 -0.44
N PRO A 135 -24.41 5.26 -0.32
CA PRO A 135 -25.15 6.09 0.64
C PRO A 135 -26.68 6.00 0.49
N ASP A 136 -27.17 5.74 -0.72
CA ASP A 136 -28.61 5.60 -1.00
C ASP A 136 -29.13 4.18 -0.68
N ASN A 137 -28.23 3.21 -0.44
CA ASN A 137 -28.56 1.83 -0.10
C ASN A 137 -27.57 1.26 0.95
N PRO A 138 -27.69 1.69 2.22
CA PRO A 138 -26.73 1.35 3.27
C PRO A 138 -26.69 -0.14 3.64
N ASP A 139 -27.77 -0.88 3.35
CA ASP A 139 -27.89 -2.30 3.66
C ASP A 139 -27.18 -3.21 2.63
N ASN A 140 -26.69 -2.65 1.52
CA ASN A 140 -26.08 -3.42 0.45
C ASN A 140 -24.65 -2.94 0.16
N TYR A 141 -23.69 -3.53 0.85
CA TYR A 141 -22.27 -3.32 0.61
C TYR A 141 -21.69 -4.34 -0.36
N HIS A 142 -20.61 -3.94 -1.03
CA HIS A 142 -19.87 -4.75 -1.99
C HIS A 142 -18.41 -4.87 -1.59
N VAL A 143 -17.86 -6.10 -1.56
CA VAL A 143 -16.43 -6.30 -1.40
C VAL A 143 -15.74 -6.10 -2.76
N LEU A 144 -14.80 -5.16 -2.81
CA LEU A 144 -14.15 -4.72 -4.05
C LEU A 144 -12.75 -5.32 -4.24
N GLY A 145 -12.12 -5.72 -3.14
CA GLY A 145 -10.77 -6.22 -3.12
C GLY A 145 -10.24 -6.30 -1.69
N PHE A 146 -8.96 -6.63 -1.56
CA PHE A 146 -8.28 -6.68 -0.28
C PHE A 146 -6.77 -6.53 -0.46
N PHE A 147 -6.08 -6.31 0.65
CA PHE A 147 -4.71 -6.78 0.80
C PHE A 147 -4.56 -7.64 2.06
N SER A 148 -3.58 -8.54 2.08
CA SER A 148 -3.21 -9.28 3.27
C SER A 148 -1.86 -8.80 3.80
N LYS A 149 -1.62 -9.00 5.08
CA LYS A 149 -0.39 -8.63 5.77
C LYS A 149 -0.05 -9.70 6.79
N GLU A 150 1.22 -10.09 6.88
CA GLU A 150 1.67 -10.99 7.95
C GLU A 150 1.64 -10.26 9.30
N LYS A 151 1.14 -10.92 10.35
CA LYS A 151 1.18 -10.39 11.72
C LYS A 151 2.63 -10.13 12.16
N LEU A 152 3.55 -11.00 11.72
CA LEU A 152 4.99 -10.91 11.98
C LEU A 152 5.73 -11.07 10.65
N SER A 153 6.25 -9.97 10.09
CA SER A 153 7.03 -10.00 8.85
C SER A 153 8.52 -9.78 9.13
N TRP A 154 9.34 -10.75 8.76
CA TRP A 154 10.80 -10.69 8.93
C TRP A 154 11.49 -9.80 7.88
N ASP A 155 10.92 -9.74 6.67
CA ASP A 155 11.47 -9.01 5.53
C ASP A 155 10.95 -7.56 5.43
N SER A 156 10.34 -7.06 6.51
CA SER A 156 9.73 -5.73 6.56
C SER A 156 8.60 -5.50 5.54
N ASN A 157 7.83 -6.55 5.22
CA ASN A 157 6.72 -6.43 4.29
C ASN A 157 5.51 -5.83 5.00
N ASN A 158 5.02 -4.68 4.51
CA ASN A 158 3.77 -4.10 5.01
C ASN A 158 2.53 -4.63 4.30
N LEU A 159 2.74 -5.44 3.26
CA LEU A 159 1.70 -6.00 2.41
C LEU A 159 2.23 -7.29 1.78
N ALA A 160 1.50 -8.38 1.95
CA ALA A 160 1.84 -9.69 1.37
C ALA A 160 1.19 -9.85 -0.01
N CYS A 161 -0.14 -9.87 -0.08
CA CYS A 161 -0.90 -9.93 -1.33
C CYS A 161 -1.82 -8.73 -1.45
N ILE A 162 -2.04 -8.22 -2.66
CA ILE A 162 -3.05 -7.21 -2.96
C ILE A 162 -3.85 -7.61 -4.20
N CYS A 163 -5.18 -7.52 -4.10
CA CYS A 163 -6.06 -7.82 -5.20
C CYS A 163 -7.26 -6.88 -5.19
N VAL A 164 -7.44 -6.10 -6.26
CA VAL A 164 -8.72 -5.48 -6.61
C VAL A 164 -9.40 -6.42 -7.60
N PHE A 165 -10.63 -6.83 -7.30
CA PHE A 165 -11.31 -7.82 -8.14
C PHE A 165 -11.55 -7.26 -9.55
N PRO A 166 -11.47 -8.10 -10.60
CA PRO A 166 -11.46 -7.64 -11.99
C PRO A 166 -12.56 -6.63 -12.37
N PRO A 167 -13.83 -6.79 -11.94
CA PRO A 167 -14.89 -5.82 -12.26
C PRO A 167 -14.67 -4.40 -11.72
N TYR A 168 -13.80 -4.24 -10.71
CA TYR A 168 -13.56 -2.98 -10.01
C TYR A 168 -12.17 -2.38 -10.27
N GLN A 169 -11.37 -3.02 -11.13
CA GLN A 169 -10.04 -2.50 -11.50
C GLN A 169 -10.12 -1.18 -12.27
N HIS A 170 -9.00 -0.49 -12.39
CA HIS A 170 -8.87 0.83 -13.04
C HIS A 170 -9.67 1.99 -12.42
N ARG A 171 -10.20 1.81 -11.20
CA ARG A 171 -10.91 2.84 -10.42
C ARG A 171 -10.09 3.44 -9.29
N GLN A 172 -8.75 3.36 -9.38
CA GLN A 172 -7.79 3.82 -8.36
C GLN A 172 -7.91 3.14 -6.98
N LEU A 173 -8.72 2.08 -6.83
CA LEU A 173 -8.89 1.35 -5.57
C LEU A 173 -7.59 0.70 -5.06
N GLY A 174 -6.72 0.26 -5.97
CA GLY A 174 -5.39 -0.24 -5.57
C GLY A 174 -4.54 0.86 -4.93
N LYS A 175 -4.65 2.10 -5.40
CA LYS A 175 -3.96 3.26 -4.82
C LYS A 175 -4.46 3.56 -3.40
N LEU A 176 -5.76 3.41 -3.17
CA LEU A 176 -6.37 3.53 -1.84
C LEU A 176 -5.82 2.47 -0.88
N LEU A 177 -5.86 1.19 -1.28
CA LEU A 177 -5.33 0.08 -0.47
C LEU A 177 -3.84 0.24 -0.14
N MET A 178 -3.02 0.62 -1.13
CA MET A 178 -1.60 0.95 -0.92
C MET A 178 -1.44 2.11 0.07
N GLY A 179 -2.23 3.17 -0.07
CA GLY A 179 -2.19 4.29 0.87
C GLY A 179 -2.51 3.85 2.31
N VAL A 180 -3.50 2.99 2.48
CA VAL A 180 -3.90 2.46 3.79
C VAL A 180 -2.77 1.60 4.37
N SER A 181 -2.16 0.71 3.59
CA SER A 181 -1.05 -0.14 4.08
C SER A 181 0.13 0.70 4.61
N TYR A 182 0.51 1.77 3.90
CA TYR A 182 1.58 2.67 4.35
C TYR A 182 1.19 3.51 5.59
N LYS A 183 -0.09 3.86 5.76
CA LYS A 183 -0.57 4.59 6.94
C LYS A 183 -0.53 3.70 8.19
N LEU A 184 -0.98 2.45 8.06
CA LEU A 184 -0.94 1.46 9.14
C LEU A 184 0.50 1.19 9.60
N SER A 185 1.44 1.00 8.66
CA SER A 185 2.87 0.89 8.97
C SER A 185 3.42 2.06 9.78
N GLY A 186 3.00 3.28 9.45
CA GLY A 186 3.43 4.49 10.16
C GLY A 186 3.02 4.52 11.63
N TRP A 187 2.00 3.76 12.04
CA TRP A 187 1.43 3.78 13.38
C TRP A 187 1.87 2.62 14.27
N GLU A 188 2.14 1.46 13.69
CA GLU A 188 2.50 0.27 14.46
C GLU A 188 3.86 0.37 15.17
N TYR A 189 4.75 1.26 14.72
CA TYR A 189 6.09 1.40 15.30
C TYR A 189 6.43 2.85 15.62
N ALA A 190 6.83 3.09 16.87
CA ALA A 190 7.39 4.37 17.30
C ALA A 190 8.63 4.71 16.47
N GLY A 191 8.51 5.69 15.58
CA GLY A 191 9.56 6.07 14.62
C GLY A 191 9.19 5.87 13.14
N GLY A 192 8.05 5.24 12.85
CA GLY A 192 7.55 4.98 11.50
C GLY A 192 8.17 3.73 10.89
N TYR A 193 7.37 2.68 10.71
CA TYR A 193 7.83 1.44 10.08
C TYR A 193 8.08 1.68 8.59
N ILE A 194 9.32 1.39 8.16
CA ILE A 194 9.67 1.36 6.74
C ILE A 194 9.30 -0.03 6.22
N GLY A 195 8.47 -0.07 5.18
CA GLY A 195 8.10 -1.32 4.55
C GLY A 195 7.70 -1.18 3.09
N GLY A 196 7.59 -2.33 2.45
CA GLY A 196 7.17 -2.44 1.06
C GLY A 196 6.27 -3.65 0.83
N PRO A 197 5.75 -3.82 -0.38
CA PRO A 197 5.05 -5.04 -0.75
C PRO A 197 6.01 -6.22 -0.88
N GLU A 198 5.54 -7.39 -0.49
CA GLU A 198 6.18 -8.66 -0.77
C GLU A 198 6.35 -8.83 -2.30
N LYS A 199 7.49 -9.41 -2.68
CA LYS A 199 7.85 -9.67 -4.08
C LYS A 199 7.70 -11.17 -4.36
N PRO A 200 7.28 -11.57 -5.57
CA PRO A 200 7.06 -10.76 -6.76
C PRO A 200 5.67 -10.11 -6.86
N LEU A 201 5.63 -8.87 -7.34
CA LEU A 201 4.38 -8.20 -7.73
C LEU A 201 3.90 -8.69 -9.12
N SER A 202 2.58 -8.65 -9.35
CA SER A 202 2.02 -8.80 -10.70
C SER A 202 2.41 -7.63 -11.61
N ASP A 203 2.34 -7.78 -12.93
CA ASP A 203 2.61 -6.70 -13.90
C ASP A 203 1.79 -5.43 -13.61
N LEU A 204 0.51 -5.59 -13.27
CA LEU A 204 -0.36 -4.49 -12.88
C LEU A 204 0.04 -3.92 -11.52
N GLY A 205 0.41 -4.78 -10.56
CA GLY A 205 0.91 -4.41 -9.25
C GLY A 205 2.18 -3.56 -9.35
N GLN A 206 3.17 -3.99 -10.12
CA GLN A 206 4.43 -3.28 -10.31
C GLN A 206 4.22 -1.90 -10.94
N LYS A 207 3.39 -1.80 -11.99
CA LYS A 207 3.04 -0.51 -12.61
C LYS A 207 2.34 0.41 -11.62
N SER A 208 1.42 -0.14 -10.82
CA SER A 208 0.65 0.61 -9.83
C SER A 208 1.52 1.11 -8.67
N TYR A 209 2.43 0.27 -8.15
CA TYR A 209 3.37 0.65 -7.09
C TYR A 209 4.40 1.69 -7.57
N ASN A 210 5.01 1.49 -8.75
CA ASN A 210 5.93 2.47 -9.32
C ASN A 210 5.26 3.85 -9.45
N ARG A 211 4.01 3.85 -9.91
CA ARG A 211 3.20 5.06 -10.00
C ARG A 211 2.94 5.65 -8.61
N PHE A 212 2.45 4.85 -7.67
CA PHE A 212 2.14 5.27 -6.30
C PHE A 212 3.35 5.88 -5.59
N TRP A 213 4.51 5.23 -5.67
CA TRP A 213 5.75 5.71 -5.07
C TRP A 213 6.23 7.02 -5.68
N ALA A 214 6.20 7.15 -7.01
CA ALA A 214 6.55 8.40 -7.68
C ALA A 214 5.62 9.55 -7.26
N GLU A 215 4.30 9.30 -7.16
CA GLU A 215 3.34 10.29 -6.66
C GLU A 215 3.61 10.66 -5.19
N ARG A 216 3.91 9.68 -4.35
CA ARG A 216 4.19 9.88 -2.92
C ARG A 216 5.45 10.72 -2.70
N ILE A 217 6.52 10.44 -3.42
CA ILE A 217 7.76 11.25 -3.40
C ILE A 217 7.50 12.66 -3.93
N ALA A 218 6.77 12.79 -5.04
CA ALA A 218 6.43 14.10 -5.59
C ALA A 218 5.65 14.95 -4.57
N ARG A 219 4.66 14.38 -3.89
CA ARG A 219 3.93 15.09 -2.82
C ARG A 219 4.84 15.50 -1.68
N TYR A 220 5.71 14.62 -1.20
CA TYR A 220 6.67 14.93 -0.14
C TYR A 220 7.59 16.10 -0.52
N LEU A 221 8.18 16.07 -1.71
CA LEU A 221 9.13 17.09 -2.18
C LEU A 221 8.47 18.45 -2.50
N LEU A 222 7.21 18.43 -2.96
CA LEU A 222 6.44 19.63 -3.30
C LEU A 222 5.78 20.28 -2.09
N CYS A 223 5.14 19.51 -1.22
CA CYS A 223 4.36 20.01 -0.08
C CYS A 223 5.20 20.17 1.20
N GLY A 224 6.39 19.55 1.27
CA GLY A 224 7.25 19.57 2.45
C GLY A 224 6.73 18.69 3.58
N LYS A 225 7.47 18.67 4.71
CA LYS A 225 7.05 17.98 5.93
C LYS A 225 5.68 18.54 6.37
N ARG A 226 4.65 17.71 6.46
CA ARG A 226 3.41 18.07 7.18
C ARG A 226 3.83 18.48 8.59
N LYS A 227 3.74 19.77 8.93
CA LYS A 227 3.87 20.19 10.32
C LYS A 227 2.66 19.62 11.06
N SER A 228 2.87 18.59 11.89
CA SER A 228 1.92 18.26 12.93
C SER A 228 1.79 19.49 13.84
N GLY A 229 0.56 19.99 14.03
CA GLY A 229 0.28 21.22 14.78
C GLY A 229 0.00 22.43 13.89
N ALA A 230 -1.22 22.52 13.38
CA ALA A 230 -1.73 23.74 12.76
C ALA A 230 -2.23 24.71 13.86
N GLU A 231 -1.32 25.49 14.44
CA GLU A 231 -1.72 26.83 14.90
C GLU A 231 -1.90 27.72 13.67
N HIS A 232 -3.07 28.35 13.60
CA HIS A 232 -3.39 29.41 12.66
C HIS A 232 -2.33 30.53 12.73
N GLN A 233 -1.43 30.59 11.76
CA GLN A 233 -0.65 31.81 11.51
C GLN A 233 -1.03 32.42 10.16
N LYS A 234 -1.67 33.59 10.29
CA LYS A 234 -2.14 34.50 9.26
C LYS A 234 -1.06 34.80 8.20
N ALA A 235 -1.53 34.98 6.97
CA ALA A 235 -0.74 35.46 5.85
C ALA A 235 0.06 36.74 6.21
N PRO A 236 1.38 36.80 5.95
CA PRO A 236 2.13 38.03 6.09
C PRO A 236 1.82 38.97 4.92
N LYS A 237 1.42 40.21 5.23
CA LYS A 237 1.29 41.32 4.28
C LYS A 237 2.67 41.65 3.67
N PRO A 238 2.75 42.05 2.38
CA PRO A 238 4.02 42.39 1.76
C PRO A 238 4.44 43.82 2.16
N SER A 239 5.62 43.96 2.78
CA SER A 239 6.35 45.23 2.87
C SER A 239 7.47 45.25 1.82
N PRO A 240 7.70 46.37 1.10
CA PRO A 240 8.70 46.43 0.05
C PRO A 240 10.07 46.77 0.63
N SER A 241 11.01 45.83 0.62
CA SER A 241 12.43 46.19 0.81
C SER A 241 13.40 45.25 0.09
N LYS A 242 14.06 45.81 -0.92
CA LYS A 242 15.37 45.49 -1.51
C LYS A 242 15.66 44.01 -1.86
N ALA A 243 15.50 43.73 -3.16
CA ALA A 243 15.91 42.48 -3.81
C ALA A 243 17.43 42.28 -3.77
N SER A 244 17.92 41.59 -2.75
CA SER A 244 19.08 40.73 -2.93
C SER A 244 18.57 39.43 -3.54
N ARG A 245 19.10 39.03 -4.71
CA ARG A 245 18.85 37.70 -5.31
C ARG A 245 19.44 36.63 -4.38
N LYS A 246 18.75 36.31 -3.29
CA LYS A 246 19.06 35.12 -2.47
C LYS A 246 18.85 33.92 -3.38
N LYS A 247 19.92 33.15 -3.61
CA LYS A 247 19.82 31.86 -4.30
C LYS A 247 18.73 31.04 -3.62
N PRO A 248 17.90 30.30 -4.38
CA PRO A 248 16.89 29.44 -3.78
C PRO A 248 17.58 28.51 -2.76
N PRO A 249 16.95 28.27 -1.60
CA PRO A 249 17.52 27.41 -0.58
C PRO A 249 17.75 26.01 -1.17
N ARG A 250 19.00 25.52 -1.08
CA ARG A 250 19.37 24.17 -1.49
C ARG A 250 19.22 23.28 -0.27
N GLU A 251 18.26 22.37 -0.33
CA GLU A 251 18.06 21.33 0.68
C GLU A 251 18.89 20.11 0.28
N TYR A 252 19.56 19.50 1.25
CA TYR A 252 20.29 18.26 1.09
C TYR A 252 19.53 17.20 1.89
N MET A 253 19.30 16.06 1.25
CA MET A 253 18.70 14.90 1.91
C MET A 253 19.28 13.62 1.33
N THR A 254 19.38 12.58 2.14
CA THR A 254 19.74 11.23 1.68
C THR A 254 18.51 10.48 1.17
N VAL A 255 18.73 9.37 0.47
CA VAL A 255 17.63 8.51 0.02
C VAL A 255 16.94 7.87 1.22
N GLU A 256 17.71 7.54 2.26
CA GLU A 256 17.24 6.99 3.52
C GLU A 256 16.33 7.97 4.26
N GLU A 257 16.66 9.26 4.28
CA GLU A 257 15.81 10.30 4.89
C GLU A 257 14.48 10.47 4.12
N ILE A 258 14.50 10.34 2.78
CA ILE A 258 13.26 10.31 1.99
C ILE A 258 12.46 9.04 2.32
N GLY A 259 13.12 7.90 2.46
CA GLY A 259 12.51 6.63 2.86
C GLY A 259 11.79 6.76 4.20
N GLN A 260 12.49 7.26 5.22
CA GLN A 260 11.94 7.53 6.56
C GLN A 260 10.75 8.49 6.50
N ALA A 261 10.86 9.59 5.76
CA ALA A 261 9.78 10.58 5.67
C ALA A 261 8.54 10.08 4.91
N THR A 262 8.69 9.07 4.05
CA THR A 262 7.62 8.51 3.23
C THR A 262 7.15 7.14 3.70
N GLY A 263 7.86 6.49 4.64
CA GLY A 263 7.65 5.11 5.06
C GLY A 263 8.07 4.06 4.02
N MET A 264 8.83 4.46 3.00
CA MET A 264 9.23 3.60 1.87
C MET A 264 10.64 3.03 2.05
N LEU A 265 10.85 1.80 1.61
CA LEU A 265 12.18 1.19 1.54
C LEU A 265 13.10 2.01 0.62
N THR A 266 14.40 2.05 0.95
CA THR A 266 15.40 2.82 0.22
C THR A 266 15.45 2.45 -1.26
N GLU A 267 15.34 1.15 -1.59
CA GLU A 267 15.30 0.66 -2.97
C GLU A 267 14.05 1.12 -3.73
N ASP A 268 12.91 1.24 -3.06
CA ASP A 268 11.66 1.69 -3.66
C ASP A 268 11.74 3.20 -3.94
N VAL A 269 12.36 3.96 -3.03
CA VAL A 269 12.68 5.38 -3.25
C VAL A 269 13.59 5.54 -4.46
N ILE A 270 14.69 4.77 -4.56
CA ILE A 270 15.62 4.82 -5.70
C ILE A 270 14.89 4.51 -7.00
N THR A 271 14.07 3.45 -6.99
CA THR A 271 13.31 3.00 -8.17
C THR A 271 12.35 4.09 -8.62
N ALA A 272 11.59 4.68 -7.70
CA ALA A 272 10.63 5.73 -7.99
C ALA A 272 11.32 6.99 -8.53
N VAL A 273 12.35 7.50 -7.85
CA VAL A 273 13.07 8.72 -8.27
C VAL A 273 13.72 8.54 -9.65
N LYS A 274 14.30 7.36 -9.93
CA LYS A 274 14.81 7.03 -11.27
C LYS A 274 13.70 7.00 -12.32
N SER A 275 12.55 6.39 -11.99
CA SER A 275 11.42 6.30 -12.93
C SER A 275 10.80 7.65 -13.28
N MET A 276 10.92 8.65 -12.40
CA MET A 276 10.40 10.00 -12.64
C MET A 276 11.19 10.77 -13.71
N GLY A 277 12.45 10.39 -13.98
CA GLY A 277 13.27 11.09 -14.97
C GLY A 277 13.67 12.52 -14.58
N VAL A 278 13.55 12.89 -13.29
CA VAL A 278 13.81 14.25 -12.77
C VAL A 278 15.23 14.42 -12.19
N ILE A 279 16.08 13.42 -12.32
CA ILE A 279 17.44 13.40 -11.77
C ILE A 279 18.42 14.06 -12.73
N ARG A 280 19.27 14.97 -12.21
CA ARG A 280 20.41 15.54 -12.94
C ARG A 280 21.74 15.23 -12.23
N PRO A 281 22.84 14.99 -12.97
CA PRO A 281 24.16 14.86 -12.35
C PRO A 281 24.58 16.19 -11.71
N ASP A 282 25.19 16.15 -10.53
CA ASP A 282 25.72 17.35 -9.90
C ASP A 282 26.97 17.83 -10.66
N THR A 283 26.84 18.94 -11.39
CA THR A 283 27.94 19.55 -12.15
C THR A 283 28.74 20.55 -11.31
N THR A 284 28.56 20.60 -9.98
CA THR A 284 29.36 21.52 -9.15
C THR A 284 30.85 21.12 -9.20
N PRO A 285 31.76 22.05 -9.54
CA PRO A 285 33.17 21.75 -9.64
C PRO A 285 33.70 21.33 -8.25
N LYS A 286 34.30 20.13 -8.17
CA LYS A 286 35.02 19.69 -6.98
C LYS A 286 36.10 20.73 -6.67
N LYS A 287 35.97 21.49 -5.58
CA LYS A 287 37.09 22.26 -5.04
C LYS A 287 38.17 21.24 -4.70
N ARG A 288 39.27 21.22 -5.46
CA ARG A 288 40.48 20.46 -5.12
C ARG A 288 40.91 20.90 -3.71
N LYS A 289 40.65 20.05 -2.70
CA LYS A 289 41.33 20.16 -1.41
C LYS A 289 42.77 19.74 -1.65
N LEU A 290 43.69 20.67 -1.41
CA LEU A 290 45.10 20.39 -1.34
C LEU A 290 45.37 19.76 0.03
N SER A 291 45.22 18.44 0.14
CA SER A 291 45.71 17.67 1.29
C SER A 291 46.59 16.54 0.77
N ARG A 292 47.88 16.86 0.62
CA ARG A 292 48.95 15.87 0.57
C ARG A 292 49.24 15.42 2.01
N LEU A 293 49.49 14.12 2.15
CA LEU A 293 50.03 13.42 3.33
C LEU A 293 48.99 13.05 4.39
N MET A 294 48.37 11.89 4.24
CA MET A 294 48.57 10.66 5.02
C MET A 294 47.60 9.60 4.48
N GLY A 295 48.03 8.35 4.41
CA GLY A 295 47.22 7.26 3.87
C GLY A 295 46.06 6.96 4.80
N ASP A 296 44.86 7.12 4.27
CA ASP A 296 43.63 6.49 4.75
C ASP A 296 42.75 6.26 3.51
N ASP A 297 42.14 5.07 3.45
CA ASP A 297 41.10 4.72 2.48
C ASP A 297 39.95 5.74 2.59
N GLU A 298 39.94 6.78 1.75
CA GLU A 298 38.79 7.69 1.68
C GLU A 298 37.56 6.88 1.21
N PRO A 299 36.44 6.92 1.95
CA PRO A 299 35.21 6.31 1.49
C PRO A 299 34.80 6.99 0.18
N LYS A 300 34.62 6.19 -0.89
CA LYS A 300 34.13 6.66 -2.19
C LYS A 300 32.92 7.59 -1.98
N GLU A 301 33.07 8.89 -2.27
CA GLU A 301 31.96 9.85 -2.24
C GLU A 301 30.77 9.27 -3.03
N SER A 302 29.65 9.08 -2.37
CA SER A 302 28.40 8.64 -3.00
C SER A 302 27.96 9.66 -4.06
N PRO A 303 27.36 9.20 -5.18
CA PRO A 303 27.00 10.08 -6.28
C PRO A 303 25.95 11.10 -5.83
N LYS A 304 26.34 12.38 -5.83
CA LYS A 304 25.44 13.50 -5.55
C LYS A 304 24.57 13.75 -6.78
N ILE A 305 23.26 13.68 -6.58
CA ILE A 305 22.25 13.96 -7.60
C ILE A 305 21.49 15.24 -7.26
N VAL A 306 21.02 15.94 -8.29
CA VAL A 306 20.24 17.18 -8.14
C VAL A 306 18.85 16.97 -8.73
N ILE A 307 17.83 17.34 -7.96
CA ILE A 307 16.44 17.37 -8.40
C ILE A 307 15.95 18.82 -8.25
N HIS A 308 15.48 19.42 -9.34
CA HIS A 308 14.86 20.74 -9.28
C HIS A 308 13.37 20.60 -8.97
N LYS A 309 12.85 21.36 -8.00
CA LYS A 309 11.41 21.37 -7.69
C LYS A 309 10.53 21.72 -8.90
N ALA A 310 11.06 22.50 -9.86
CA ALA A 310 10.38 22.80 -11.12
C ALA A 310 10.17 21.55 -11.99
N ASP A 311 11.17 20.65 -12.05
CA ASP A 311 11.09 19.40 -12.81
C ASP A 311 10.04 18.45 -12.18
N ILE A 312 9.94 18.43 -10.84
CA ILE A 312 8.90 17.68 -10.10
C ILE A 312 7.50 18.25 -10.37
N TRP A 313 7.37 19.59 -10.38
CA TRP A 313 6.10 20.25 -10.70
C TRP A 313 5.64 19.95 -12.12
N GLU A 314 6.54 19.96 -13.09
CA GLU A 314 6.22 19.64 -14.48
C GLU A 314 5.83 18.16 -14.63
N TRP A 315 6.57 17.27 -13.97
CA TRP A 315 6.22 15.86 -13.89
C TRP A 315 4.82 15.66 -13.29
N ALA A 316 4.50 16.35 -12.19
CA ALA A 316 3.19 16.28 -11.52
C ALA A 316 2.05 16.73 -12.43
N LYS A 317 2.23 17.82 -13.20
CA LYS A 317 1.25 18.32 -14.17
C LYS A 317 1.02 17.35 -15.32
N THR A 318 2.10 16.88 -15.93
CA THR A 318 2.08 15.94 -17.08
C THR A 318 1.33 14.66 -16.72
N HIS A 319 1.41 14.27 -15.46
CA HIS A 319 0.84 13.04 -14.97
C HIS A 319 -0.46 13.21 -14.18
N HIS A 320 -1.06 14.40 -14.17
CA HIS A 320 -2.31 14.68 -13.44
C HIS A 320 -2.26 14.27 -11.95
N LEU A 321 -1.13 14.53 -11.28
CA LEU A 321 -0.97 14.23 -9.86
C LEU A 321 -1.91 15.10 -9.02
N SER A 322 -2.74 14.44 -8.18
CA SER A 322 -3.34 15.12 -7.03
C SER A 322 -2.30 15.27 -5.91
N LEU A 323 -2.20 16.48 -5.37
CA LEU A 323 -1.35 16.76 -4.19
C LEU A 323 -1.97 16.28 -2.88
N GLU A 324 -3.24 15.88 -2.90
CA GLU A 324 -3.90 15.25 -1.77
C GLU A 324 -3.46 13.79 -1.64
N ASP A 325 -3.36 13.30 -0.40
CA ASP A 325 -3.11 11.89 -0.12
C ASP A 325 -4.34 11.06 -0.55
N PRO A 326 -4.18 9.89 -1.20
CA PRO A 326 -5.30 9.02 -1.56
C PRO A 326 -6.10 8.55 -0.34
N VAL A 327 -5.52 8.64 0.86
CA VAL A 327 -6.17 8.30 2.12
C VAL A 327 -6.21 9.54 2.98
N ARG A 328 -7.39 9.83 3.53
CA ARG A 328 -7.54 10.95 4.45
C ARG A 328 -7.29 10.52 5.88
N ASP A 329 -6.60 11.36 6.64
CA ASP A 329 -6.28 11.06 8.03
C ASP A 329 -7.55 11.02 8.91
N ASP A 330 -8.56 11.83 8.60
CA ASP A 330 -9.86 11.86 9.28
C ASP A 330 -10.78 10.68 8.91
N GLY A 331 -10.38 9.85 7.95
CA GLY A 331 -11.14 8.65 7.57
C GLY A 331 -10.84 7.43 8.45
N PHE A 332 -9.78 7.46 9.26
CA PHE A 332 -9.48 6.33 10.14
C PHE A 332 -10.33 6.37 11.41
N VAL A 333 -10.97 5.25 11.73
CA VAL A 333 -12.01 5.16 12.77
C VAL A 333 -11.47 4.64 14.10
N VAL A 334 -10.28 4.05 14.10
CA VAL A 334 -9.64 3.53 15.30
C VAL A 334 -8.62 4.56 15.79
N GLU A 335 -8.74 4.98 17.04
CA GLU A 335 -7.68 5.72 17.73
C GLU A 335 -6.50 4.77 17.97
N PHE A 336 -5.60 4.69 17.00
CA PHE A 336 -4.29 4.10 17.24
C PHE A 336 -3.52 5.02 18.20
N PRO A 337 -2.79 4.48 19.19
CA PRO A 337 -2.14 5.31 20.20
C PRO A 337 -1.24 6.33 19.49
N SER A 338 -1.64 7.60 19.58
CA SER A 338 -0.81 8.71 19.15
C SER A 338 0.52 8.56 19.86
N VAL A 339 1.64 8.62 19.13
CA VAL A 339 2.97 8.70 19.71
C VAL A 339 3.04 10.01 20.51
N ALA A 340 2.60 9.96 21.75
CA ALA A 340 2.92 10.93 22.76
C ALA A 340 4.42 10.73 23.01
N VAL A 341 5.22 11.65 22.45
CA VAL A 341 6.60 11.81 22.86
C VAL A 341 6.54 12.20 24.33
N SER A 342 6.66 11.22 25.23
CA SER A 342 6.94 11.50 26.62
C SER A 342 8.35 12.10 26.64
N GLU A 343 8.43 13.41 26.75
CA GLU A 343 9.64 14.07 27.23
C GLU A 343 9.89 13.50 28.63
N GLY A 344 10.76 12.49 28.69
CA GLY A 344 11.28 11.98 29.94
C GLY A 344 12.11 13.09 30.57
N THR A 345 11.52 13.80 31.52
CA THR A 345 12.29 14.50 32.52
C THR A 345 12.99 13.45 33.36
N ASP A 346 14.31 13.36 33.18
CA ASP A 346 15.22 12.78 34.16
C ASP A 346 14.93 13.40 35.52
N ASP A 347 14.48 12.59 36.48
CA ASP A 347 14.69 12.90 37.89
C ASP A 347 15.18 11.64 38.58
N ALA A 348 16.50 11.63 38.80
CA ALA A 348 17.21 10.65 39.59
C ALA A 348 17.36 11.21 41.00
N SER A 349 16.75 10.55 41.99
CA SER A 349 17.07 10.55 43.43
C SER A 349 15.84 9.97 44.15
N GLU A 350 15.90 9.15 45.18
CA GLU A 350 16.97 8.67 46.04
C GLU A 350 16.42 7.37 46.68
N GLU A 351 17.27 6.35 46.77
CA GLU A 351 17.04 5.19 47.63
C GLU A 351 16.93 5.65 49.09
N LYS A 352 15.89 5.20 49.79
CA LYS A 352 15.94 5.03 51.25
C LYS A 352 15.34 3.69 51.63
N GLU A 353 16.24 2.78 51.99
CA GLU A 353 16.01 1.75 52.98
C GLU A 353 15.43 2.38 54.26
N ASP A 354 14.39 1.77 54.83
CA ASP A 354 14.39 1.29 56.22
C ASP A 354 12.98 0.83 56.68
N GLU A 355 13.02 -0.30 57.40
CA GLU A 355 12.02 -1.02 58.24
C GLU A 355 10.87 -1.83 57.60
#